data_AF-A0AAN7PGQ5-F1
#
_entry.id   AF-A0AAN7PGQ5-F1
#
_cell.length_a   1.000
_cell.length_b   1.000
_cell.length_c   1.000
_cell.angle_alpha   90.00
_cell.angle_beta   90.00
_cell.angle_gamma   90.00
#
_symmetry.space_group_name_H-M   'P 1'
#
loop_
_entity.id
_entity.type
_entity.pdbx_description
1 polymer ?
#
loop_
_entity_poly.entity_id
_entity_poly.type
_entity_poly.pdbx_seq_one_letter_code
_entity_poly.pdbx_strand_id
1 'polypeptide(L)'
;MKCIPIDSADKLQSLELELNDPTSKNFLMKKVGGTNGSEFVVRNLRKIFVDSFASKTSWCGQRNNISISNLKLIQLLQDVTDSIFKVTDKEFEKTASE
;
A
#
# COMPACT_ATOMS: atom_id res chain seq x y z
N MET A 1 16.30 -4.90 -2.85
CA MET A 1 15.12 -5.78 -2.98
C MET A 1 14.44 -5.55 -4.33
N LYS A 2 14.20 -6.60 -5.14
CA LYS A 2 13.34 -6.50 -6.34
C LYS A 2 11.89 -6.33 -5.85
N CYS A 3 11.12 -5.41 -6.45
CA CYS A 3 9.70 -5.27 -6.14
C CYS A 3 8.99 -6.46 -6.79
N ILE A 4 8.65 -7.46 -5.97
CA ILE A 4 7.93 -8.65 -6.41
C ILE A 4 6.45 -8.35 -6.17
N PRO A 5 5.61 -8.42 -7.21
CA PRO A 5 4.16 -8.29 -7.04
C PRO A 5 3.64 -9.30 -6.02
N ILE A 6 2.83 -8.83 -5.07
CA ILE A 6 2.17 -9.62 -4.05
C ILE A 6 0.97 -10.32 -4.69
N ASP A 7 1.10 -11.64 -4.85
CA ASP A 7 0.07 -12.54 -5.36
C ASP A 7 -0.45 -13.52 -4.29
N SER A 8 0.14 -13.51 -3.09
CA SER A 8 -0.20 -14.42 -2.00
C SER A 8 -0.07 -13.76 -0.62
N ALA A 9 -0.78 -14.33 0.35
CA ALA A 9 -0.73 -13.89 1.74
C ALA A 9 0.67 -14.09 2.36
N ASP A 10 1.40 -15.14 1.96
CA ASP A 10 2.76 -15.40 2.44
C ASP A 10 3.74 -14.31 2.00
N LYS A 11 3.60 -13.82 0.76
CA LYS A 11 4.40 -12.69 0.26
C LYS A 11 4.04 -11.39 0.95
N LEU A 12 2.75 -11.17 1.22
CA LEU A 12 2.29 -10.03 2.00
C LEU A 12 2.90 -10.05 3.40
N GLN A 13 2.85 -11.18 4.08
CA GLN A 13 3.42 -11.34 5.42
C GLN A 13 4.93 -11.15 5.44
N SER A 14 5.62 -11.69 4.43
CA SER A 14 7.08 -11.50 4.27
C SER A 14 7.43 -10.01 4.10
N LEU A 15 6.66 -9.28 3.28
CA LEU A 15 6.83 -7.85 3.12
C LEU A 15 6.58 -7.08 4.43
N GLU A 16 5.53 -7.42 5.17
CA GLU A 16 5.20 -6.78 6.46
C GLU A 16 6.29 -7.00 7.53
N LEU A 17 7.01 -8.13 7.46
CA LEU A 17 8.18 -8.39 8.30
C LEU A 17 9.37 -7.51 7.88
N GLU A 18 9.62 -7.37 6.57
CA GLU A 18 10.71 -6.52 6.04
C GLU A 18 10.46 -5.02 6.27
N LEU A 19 9.19 -4.59 6.26
CA LEU A 19 8.79 -3.22 6.56
C LEU A 19 8.99 -2.83 8.04
N ASN A 20 9.36 -3.79 8.91
CA ASN A 20 9.73 -3.51 10.28
C ASN A 20 11.10 -2.83 10.40
N ASP A 21 11.91 -2.84 9.34
CA ASP A 21 13.20 -2.16 9.30
C ASP A 21 13.07 -0.68 8.87
N PRO A 22 13.66 0.29 9.58
CA PRO A 22 13.55 1.71 9.27
C PRO A 22 14.13 2.09 7.90
N THR A 23 15.03 1.29 7.33
CA THR A 23 15.60 1.51 5.99
C THR A 23 14.55 1.27 4.88
N SER A 24 13.50 0.51 5.18
CA SER A 24 12.43 0.16 4.25
C SER A 24 11.53 1.35 3.90
N LYS A 25 11.38 2.36 4.78
CA LYS A 25 10.67 3.62 4.48
C LYS A 25 11.26 4.33 3.25
N ASN A 26 12.58 4.39 3.16
CA ASN A 26 13.29 5.07 2.06
C ASN A 26 13.11 4.36 0.71
N PHE A 27 12.78 3.08 0.69
CA PHE A 27 12.60 2.35 -0.56
C PHE A 27 11.26 2.66 -1.23
N LEU A 28 10.17 2.69 -0.45
CA LEU A 28 8.85 3.10 -0.94
C LEU A 28 8.87 4.56 -1.42
N MET A 29 9.62 5.43 -0.75
CA MET A 29 9.81 6.83 -1.16
C MET A 29 10.57 7.01 -2.49
N LYS A 30 11.56 6.15 -2.80
CA LYS A 30 12.48 6.34 -3.95
C LYS A 30 11.93 5.92 -5.31
N LYS A 31 10.80 5.21 -5.38
CA LYS A 31 10.37 4.51 -6.61
C LYS A 31 9.11 5.06 -7.29
N VAL A 32 8.60 6.22 -6.87
CA VAL A 32 7.24 6.59 -7.24
C VAL A 32 7.15 8.02 -7.77
N GLY A 33 6.59 8.13 -8.98
CA GLY A 33 6.06 9.36 -9.53
C GLY A 33 4.54 9.39 -9.43
N GLY A 34 3.99 10.59 -9.32
CA GLY A 34 2.56 10.88 -9.30
C GLY A 34 2.39 12.40 -9.21
N THR A 35 1.39 12.92 -9.90
CA THR A 35 1.14 14.38 -9.96
C THR A 35 0.29 14.87 -8.79
N ASN A 36 -0.46 13.97 -8.16
CA ASN A 36 -1.30 14.21 -6.99
C ASN A 36 -1.36 12.95 -6.10
N GLY A 37 -1.84 13.11 -4.86
CA GLY A 37 -1.88 12.04 -3.88
C GLY A 37 -2.73 10.84 -4.29
N SER A 38 -3.87 11.06 -4.97
CA SER A 38 -4.72 9.96 -5.40
C SER A 38 -4.05 9.06 -6.44
N GLU A 39 -3.46 9.68 -7.46
CA GLU A 39 -2.68 8.96 -8.47
C GLU A 39 -1.47 8.24 -7.86
N PHE A 40 -0.84 8.86 -6.85
CA PHE A 40 0.27 8.25 -6.13
C PHE A 40 -0.17 6.96 -5.43
N VAL A 41 -1.29 6.98 -4.71
CA VAL A 41 -1.82 5.82 -3.99
C VAL A 41 -2.19 4.70 -4.98
N VAL A 42 -3.00 5.00 -6.00
CA VAL A 42 -3.46 3.99 -6.97
C VAL A 42 -2.29 3.34 -7.71
N ARG A 43 -1.30 4.13 -8.15
CA ARG A 43 -0.14 3.59 -8.88
C ARG A 43 0.75 2.72 -8.00
N ASN A 44 0.87 3.03 -6.71
CA ASN A 44 1.61 2.18 -5.77
C ASN A 44 0.90 0.87 -5.52
N LEU A 45 -0.39 0.92 -5.18
CA LEU A 45 -1.17 -0.27 -4.88
C LEU A 45 -1.19 -1.24 -6.06
N ARG A 46 -1.38 -0.74 -7.30
CA ARG A 46 -1.34 -1.58 -8.52
C ARG A 46 0.03 -2.19 -8.84
N LYS A 47 1.13 -1.56 -8.40
CA LYS A 47 2.48 -2.12 -8.57
C LYS A 47 2.79 -3.18 -7.52
N ILE A 48 2.23 -3.01 -6.33
CA ILE A 48 2.50 -3.87 -5.19
C ILE A 48 1.58 -5.09 -5.21
N PHE A 49 0.28 -4.92 -5.42
CA PHE A 49 -0.68 -6.00 -5.45
C PHE A 49 -0.96 -6.46 -6.88
N VAL A 50 -0.90 -7.77 -7.12
CA VAL A 50 -1.42 -8.37 -8.36
C VAL A 50 -2.94 -8.34 -8.30
N ASP A 51 -3.60 -7.99 -9.41
CA ASP A 51 -5.07 -7.86 -9.49
C ASP A 51 -5.83 -9.06 -8.90
N SER A 52 -5.36 -10.29 -9.16
CA SER A 52 -5.97 -11.53 -8.65
C SER A 52 -5.88 -11.70 -7.13
N PHE A 53 -4.92 -11.03 -6.51
CA PHE A 53 -4.78 -11.00 -5.06
C PHE A 53 -5.48 -9.79 -4.47
N ALA A 54 -5.42 -8.63 -5.13
CA ALA A 54 -6.18 -7.43 -4.74
C ALA A 54 -7.68 -7.73 -4.60
N SER A 55 -8.27 -8.55 -5.47
CA SER A 55 -9.69 -8.97 -5.37
C SER A 55 -10.03 -9.77 -4.11
N LYS A 56 -9.02 -10.34 -3.44
CA LYS A 56 -9.14 -11.09 -2.17
C LYS A 56 -8.79 -10.23 -0.96
N THR A 57 -8.54 -8.93 -1.18
CA THR A 57 -8.31 -7.95 -0.14
C THR A 57 -9.51 -7.02 0.00
N SER A 58 -9.63 -6.36 1.14
CA SER A 58 -10.57 -5.27 1.34
C SER A 58 -10.09 -4.39 2.47
N TRP A 59 -10.55 -3.14 2.51
CA TRP A 59 -10.13 -2.19 3.53
C TRP A 59 -10.31 -2.73 4.96
N CYS A 60 -11.50 -3.24 5.29
CA CYS A 60 -11.83 -3.74 6.63
C CYS A 60 -11.89 -5.28 6.76
N GLY A 61 -11.50 -6.04 5.73
CA GLY A 61 -11.63 -7.51 5.74
C GLY A 61 -13.06 -8.05 5.50
N GLN A 62 -13.89 -7.31 4.77
CA GLN A 62 -15.27 -7.72 4.47
C GLN A 62 -15.31 -8.95 3.54
N ARG A 63 -16.40 -9.72 3.60
CA ARG A 63 -16.64 -10.89 2.73
C ARG A 63 -15.53 -11.95 2.77
N ASN A 64 -14.91 -12.16 3.94
CA ASN A 64 -13.76 -13.04 4.15
C ASN A 64 -12.50 -12.63 3.36
N ASN A 65 -12.40 -11.37 2.93
CA ASN A 65 -11.18 -10.85 2.33
C ASN A 65 -10.15 -10.50 3.41
N ILE A 66 -8.88 -10.43 2.99
CA ILE A 66 -7.77 -9.99 3.84
C ILE A 66 -7.93 -8.48 4.09
N SER A 67 -7.92 -8.08 5.36
CA SER A 67 -7.94 -6.67 5.76
C SER A 67 -6.60 -6.01 5.44
N ILE A 68 -6.64 -4.85 4.76
CA ILE A 68 -5.42 -4.12 4.37
C ILE A 68 -5.18 -2.85 5.16
N SER A 69 -6.21 -2.27 5.80
CA SER A 69 -6.08 -0.98 6.52
C SER A 69 -5.03 -1.00 7.64
N ASN A 70 -4.83 -2.16 8.26
CA ASN A 70 -3.89 -2.35 9.36
C ASN A 70 -2.48 -2.79 8.91
N LEU A 71 -2.23 -2.90 7.60
CA LEU A 71 -0.91 -3.25 7.10
C LEU A 71 0.06 -2.07 7.28
N LYS A 72 1.28 -2.36 7.71
CA LYS A 72 2.37 -1.37 7.79
C LYS A 72 2.65 -0.77 6.42
N LEU A 73 2.50 -1.54 5.36
CA LEU A 73 2.59 -1.04 3.99
C LEU A 73 1.61 0.11 3.74
N ILE A 74 0.35 -0.04 4.15
CA ILE A 74 -0.70 0.96 3.94
C ILE A 74 -0.45 2.19 4.81
N GLN A 75 -0.09 2.00 6.08
CA GLN A 75 0.29 3.10 6.97
C GLN A 75 1.48 3.90 6.42
N LEU A 76 2.50 3.21 5.91
CA LEU A 76 3.65 3.86 5.31
C LEU A 76 3.29 4.58 4.01
N LEU A 77 2.40 4.01 3.20
CA LEU A 77 1.91 4.67 2.00
C LEU A 77 1.13 5.95 2.35
N GLN A 78 0.34 5.92 3.43
CA GLN A 78 -0.38 7.07 3.97
C GLN A 78 0.59 8.16 4.45
N ASP A 79 1.56 7.80 5.31
CA ASP A 79 2.61 8.71 5.80
C ASP A 79 3.30 9.45 4.65
N VAL A 80 3.71 8.70 3.62
CA VAL A 80 4.41 9.26 2.46
C VAL A 80 3.48 10.16 1.65
N THR A 81 2.23 9.73 1.43
CA THR A 81 1.24 10.51 0.66
C THR A 81 0.92 11.82 1.36
N ASP A 82 0.70 11.82 2.68
CA ASP A 82 0.47 13.04 3.46
C ASP A 82 1.71 13.94 3.47
N SER A 83 2.91 13.37 3.61
CA SER A 83 4.14 14.18 3.63
C SER A 83 4.36 14.98 2.34
N ILE A 84 3.98 14.42 1.19
CA ILE A 84 4.20 15.01 -0.14
C ILE A 84 3.00 15.86 -0.59
N PHE A 85 1.77 15.36 -0.38
CA PHE A 85 0.56 15.91 -1.00
C PHE A 85 -0.45 16.51 0.00
N LYS A 86 -0.19 16.42 1.32
CA LYS A 86 -1.06 16.96 2.38
C LYS A 86 -2.50 16.44 2.29
N VAL A 87 -2.65 15.15 2.05
CA VAL A 87 -3.92 14.46 1.87
C VAL A 87 -4.45 14.02 3.24
N THR A 88 -5.74 14.24 3.48
CA THR A 88 -6.38 13.79 4.72
C THR A 88 -6.57 12.28 4.75
N ASP A 89 -6.65 11.68 5.95
CA ASP A 89 -6.92 10.25 6.12
C ASP A 89 -8.15 9.78 5.34
N LYS A 90 -9.20 10.60 5.31
CA LYS A 90 -10.44 10.31 4.59
C LYS A 90 -10.26 10.27 3.07
N GLU A 91 -9.47 11.18 2.51
CA GLU A 91 -9.17 11.21 1.07
C GLU A 91 -8.26 10.05 0.67
N PHE A 92 -7.31 9.70 1.54
CA PHE A 92 -6.46 8.53 1.37
C PHE A 92 -7.28 7.23 1.39
N GLU A 93 -8.09 7.02 2.43
CA GLU A 93 -8.96 5.85 2.58
C GLU A 93 -9.89 5.67 1.38
N LYS A 94 -10.52 6.77 0.94
CA LYS A 94 -11.39 6.75 -0.24
C LYS A 94 -10.62 6.27 -1.47
N THR A 95 -9.43 6.83 -1.72
CA THR A 95 -8.63 6.47 -2.89
C THR A 95 -8.10 5.03 -2.80
N ALA A 96 -7.63 4.59 -1.63
CA ALA A 96 -7.06 3.27 -1.44
C ALA A 96 -8.11 2.14 -1.47
N SER A 97 -9.39 2.48 -1.32
CA SER A 97 -10.52 1.56 -1.34
C SER A 97 -11.26 1.49 -2.69
N GLU A 98 -10.83 2.30 -3.67
CA GLU A 98 -11.34 2.29 -5.07
C GLU A 98 -10.65 1.21 -5.92
#